data_AF-A2DXE7-F1
#
_entry.id   AF-A2DXE7-F1
#
_cell.length_a   1.000
_cell.length_b   1.000
_cell.length_c   1.000
_cell.angle_alpha   90.00
_cell.angle_beta   90.00
_cell.angle_gamma   90.00
#
_symmetry.space_group_name_H-M   'P 1'
#
loop_
_entity.id
_entity.type
_entity.pdbx_description
1 polymer ?
#
loop_
_entity_poly.entity_id
_entity_poly.type
_entity_poly.pdbx_seq_one_letter_code
_entity_poly.pdbx_strand_id
1 'polypeptide(L)'
;MKFLKVTLRFPFVNASKMEFEQILSELAQFNTFFKGDVEIPIKKYTITRQINQSMPPETQEQNSSPQTQNTTTPAPRTSSASKDDVKKIKDKYVISSKCKCFFISVKLEGSPKGSRNLLFYAPPYCALMDESIPELEVLPSNTEFTFEDRYITVTTSFSERRFSIKSKLDIFKNIIQTDFNSASVPFLLSILGCDRRLSVNTMAETFVYNTLYNDNFLLSFYFLPAELNSTPEVIENWVKASMPMIDSLMAQLYHIFINDKDITRIKNPTRLFPFLVTKQILSMDEYFMQFVTFLSGTTIDLCNTFLRGLEQVTFNARTLMILHIIYYETSLKYPDSQFPLKMVSIALFNASIHPLALEKNPVFSIEELKYLLEFQQTAIALDNLKKYEKILSQYKKQPRDYEPARRGATSTDAFEYILGVAEKNVSQFLNVSRIMEKINYV
;
A
#
# COMPACT_ATOMS: atom_id res chain seq x y z
N MET A 1 -21.98 8.07 10.08
CA MET A 1 -21.66 6.62 9.99
C MET A 1 -22.67 5.94 9.08
N LYS A 2 -22.24 5.50 7.88
CA LYS A 2 -23.04 4.62 7.03
C LYS A 2 -22.61 3.19 7.37
N PHE A 3 -23.48 2.41 8.01
CA PHE A 3 -23.20 1.01 8.32
C PHE A 3 -23.20 0.19 7.02
N LEU A 4 -22.10 -0.52 6.77
CA LEU A 4 -21.96 -1.40 5.61
C LEU A 4 -22.83 -2.65 5.82
N LYS A 5 -23.72 -2.93 4.87
CA LYS A 5 -24.50 -4.17 4.85
C LYS A 5 -23.72 -5.21 4.04
N VAL A 6 -22.87 -5.98 4.70
CA VAL A 6 -22.20 -7.14 4.09
C VAL A 6 -23.24 -8.25 3.94
N THR A 7 -23.75 -8.48 2.73
CA THR A 7 -24.55 -9.67 2.44
C THR A 7 -23.61 -10.82 2.13
N LEU A 8 -23.37 -11.69 3.10
CA LEU A 8 -22.73 -12.97 2.85
C LEU A 8 -23.71 -13.86 2.07
N ARG A 9 -23.61 -13.86 0.75
CA ARG A 9 -24.35 -14.81 -0.09
C ARG A 9 -23.60 -16.12 -0.10
N PHE A 10 -24.05 -17.01 0.76
CA PHE A 10 -23.69 -18.41 0.71
C PHE A 10 -24.54 -19.09 -0.37
N PRO A 11 -23.97 -19.65 -1.45
CA PRO A 11 -24.72 -20.43 -2.43
C PRO A 11 -25.05 -21.84 -1.89
N PHE A 12 -25.32 -21.96 -0.59
CA PHE A 12 -25.47 -23.24 0.10
C PHE A 12 -26.95 -23.47 0.43
N VAL A 13 -27.62 -24.27 -0.38
CA VAL A 13 -28.90 -24.87 0.02
C VAL A 13 -28.67 -26.04 1.00
N ASN A 14 -27.43 -26.55 1.15
CA ASN A 14 -27.14 -27.79 1.90
C ASN A 14 -25.79 -27.83 2.67
N ALA A 15 -25.32 -26.74 3.29
CA ALA A 15 -24.11 -26.82 4.13
C ALA A 15 -24.41 -27.52 5.49
N SER A 16 -23.52 -28.40 5.92
CA SER A 16 -23.58 -29.05 7.23
C SER A 16 -23.23 -28.08 8.36
N LYS A 17 -23.66 -28.39 9.60
CA LYS A 17 -23.42 -27.55 10.78
C LYS A 17 -21.93 -27.27 11.04
N MET A 18 -21.07 -28.26 10.79
CA MET A 18 -19.62 -28.17 10.99
C MET A 18 -18.97 -27.21 9.99
N GLU A 19 -19.45 -27.21 8.74
CA GLU A 19 -18.98 -26.30 7.68
C GLU A 19 -19.39 -24.84 7.98
N PHE A 20 -20.58 -24.65 8.57
CA PHE A 20 -21.03 -23.31 8.97
C PHE A 20 -20.17 -22.72 10.11
N GLU A 21 -19.76 -23.53 11.08
CA GLU A 21 -18.88 -23.10 12.18
C GLU A 21 -17.46 -22.77 11.68
N GLN A 22 -16.94 -23.52 10.71
CA GLN A 22 -15.65 -23.24 10.09
C GLN A 22 -15.68 -21.93 9.28
N ILE A 23 -16.75 -21.69 8.51
CA ILE A 23 -16.98 -20.44 7.78
C ILE A 23 -17.10 -19.25 8.75
N LEU A 24 -17.78 -19.40 9.88
CA LEU A 24 -17.85 -18.36 10.91
C LEU A 24 -16.48 -18.05 11.53
N SER A 25 -15.63 -19.07 11.70
CA SER A 25 -14.25 -18.90 12.17
C SER A 25 -13.39 -18.18 11.13
N GLU A 26 -13.49 -18.55 9.86
CA GLU A 26 -12.79 -17.86 8.75
C GLU A 26 -13.29 -16.42 8.59
N LEU A 27 -14.59 -16.17 8.78
CA LEU A 27 -15.15 -14.81 8.80
C LEU A 27 -14.70 -14.02 10.02
N ALA A 28 -14.50 -14.65 11.18
CA ALA A 28 -13.93 -13.97 12.34
C ALA A 28 -12.47 -13.58 12.08
N GLN A 29 -11.68 -14.46 11.44
CA GLN A 29 -10.31 -14.14 11.01
C GLN A 29 -10.28 -13.04 9.94
N PHE A 30 -11.19 -13.09 8.96
CA PHE A 30 -11.42 -12.03 7.99
C PHE A 30 -11.77 -10.73 8.72
N ASN A 31 -12.72 -10.73 9.64
CA ASN A 31 -13.08 -9.54 10.42
C ASN A 31 -11.87 -9.01 11.24
N THR A 32 -10.94 -9.88 11.64
CA THR A 32 -9.69 -9.49 12.30
C THR A 32 -8.69 -8.83 11.33
N PHE A 33 -8.62 -9.30 10.07
CA PHE A 33 -7.83 -8.70 8.99
C PHE A 33 -8.37 -7.33 8.55
N PHE A 34 -9.69 -7.09 8.70
CA PHE A 34 -10.39 -5.85 8.33
C PHE A 34 -10.63 -4.91 9.54
N LYS A 35 -9.92 -5.09 10.68
CA LYS A 35 -10.08 -4.26 11.88
C LYS A 35 -9.58 -2.81 11.68
N GLY A 36 -10.47 -2.02 11.10
CA GLY A 36 -10.58 -0.58 11.14
C GLY A 36 -12.02 -0.25 10.75
N ASP A 37 -12.94 -0.27 11.72
CA ASP A 37 -14.31 0.27 11.63
C ASP A 37 -15.47 -0.57 11.01
N VAL A 38 -15.31 -1.87 10.72
CA VAL A 38 -16.44 -2.70 10.22
C VAL A 38 -17.01 -3.63 11.29
N GLU A 39 -18.11 -3.25 11.94
CA GLU A 39 -18.97 -4.22 12.64
C GLU A 39 -19.80 -4.99 11.60
N ILE A 40 -19.54 -6.29 11.42
CA ILE A 40 -20.35 -7.19 10.59
C ILE A 40 -21.52 -7.69 11.45
N PRO A 41 -22.78 -7.26 11.24
CA PRO A 41 -23.91 -7.80 11.98
C PRO A 41 -24.16 -9.27 11.58
N ILE A 42 -23.79 -10.20 12.44
CA ILE A 42 -24.11 -11.63 12.29
C ILE A 42 -25.60 -11.81 12.66
N LYS A 43 -26.49 -11.88 11.67
CA LYS A 43 -27.86 -12.35 11.92
C LYS A 43 -27.81 -13.85 12.22
N LYS A 44 -28.15 -14.24 13.45
CA LYS A 44 -28.46 -15.64 13.80
C LYS A 44 -29.62 -16.11 12.93
N TYR A 45 -29.38 -17.10 12.07
CA TYR A 45 -30.45 -17.80 11.37
C TYR A 45 -31.08 -18.82 12.32
N THR A 46 -32.38 -18.66 12.61
CA THR A 46 -33.18 -19.71 13.26
C THR A 46 -33.63 -20.69 12.19
N ILE A 47 -33.16 -21.94 12.25
CA ILE A 47 -33.57 -23.01 11.33
C ILE A 47 -34.96 -23.49 11.77
N THR A 48 -36.01 -23.14 11.01
CA THR A 48 -37.33 -23.76 11.16
C THR A 48 -37.38 -24.99 10.26
N ARG A 49 -37.29 -26.19 10.84
CA ARG A 49 -37.54 -27.46 10.12
C ARG A 49 -39.03 -27.55 9.76
N GLN A 50 -39.38 -27.53 8.48
CA GLN A 50 -40.64 -28.13 8.03
C GLN A 50 -40.44 -29.64 7.96
N ILE A 51 -41.06 -30.35 8.90
CA ILE A 51 -41.17 -31.81 8.86
C ILE A 51 -42.40 -32.14 8.02
N ASN A 52 -42.20 -32.97 6.99
CA ASN A 52 -43.25 -33.57 6.16
C ASN A 52 -44.35 -34.21 7.02
N GLN A 53 -45.61 -33.82 6.80
CA GLN A 53 -46.77 -34.63 7.17
C GLN A 53 -47.50 -35.06 5.90
N SER A 54 -47.36 -36.36 5.62
CA SER A 54 -48.28 -37.32 4.99
C SER A 54 -49.42 -36.82 4.07
N MET A 55 -49.45 -37.44 2.87
CA MET A 55 -50.61 -37.52 1.96
C MET A 55 -51.88 -38.10 2.64
N PRO A 56 -53.05 -37.84 2.04
CA PRO A 56 -54.07 -38.88 1.83
C PRO A 56 -54.42 -39.10 0.33
N PRO A 57 -55.16 -40.18 -0.01
CA PRO A 57 -55.03 -40.92 -1.27
C PRO A 57 -56.02 -40.54 -2.40
N GLU A 58 -55.76 -41.18 -3.54
CA GLU A 58 -56.38 -41.18 -4.88
C GLU A 58 -57.92 -41.06 -4.98
N THR A 59 -58.36 -40.38 -6.05
CA THR A 59 -59.53 -40.82 -6.84
C THR A 59 -59.25 -40.63 -8.34
N GLN A 60 -59.54 -41.70 -9.10
CA GLN A 60 -59.48 -41.80 -10.56
C GLN A 60 -60.58 -40.97 -11.24
N GLU A 61 -60.33 -40.46 -12.45
CA GLU A 61 -61.21 -40.67 -13.63
C GLU A 61 -60.60 -40.11 -14.93
N GLN A 62 -60.41 -41.04 -15.89
CA GLN A 62 -60.68 -40.98 -17.34
C GLN A 62 -60.68 -39.60 -18.07
N ASN A 63 -59.89 -39.43 -19.14
CA ASN A 63 -60.24 -39.87 -20.51
C ASN A 63 -59.33 -39.30 -21.62
N SER A 64 -59.09 -40.18 -22.61
CA SER A 64 -58.89 -39.94 -24.06
C SER A 64 -57.72 -39.09 -24.62
N SER A 65 -56.78 -39.81 -25.24
CA SER A 65 -55.99 -39.41 -26.43
C SER A 65 -56.89 -39.30 -27.69
N PRO A 66 -56.44 -38.75 -28.85
CA PRO A 66 -55.57 -39.54 -29.75
C PRO A 66 -54.52 -38.77 -30.60
N GLN A 67 -53.40 -39.48 -30.85
CA GLN A 67 -52.62 -39.66 -32.11
C GLN A 67 -52.34 -38.45 -33.04
N THR A 68 -51.13 -38.25 -33.58
CA THR A 68 -50.62 -39.04 -34.72
C THR A 68 -49.09 -38.94 -34.92
N GLN A 69 -48.55 -39.98 -35.57
CA GLN A 69 -47.16 -40.26 -35.94
C GLN A 69 -46.64 -39.41 -37.12
N ASN A 70 -45.32 -39.21 -37.23
CA ASN A 70 -44.54 -39.79 -38.33
C ASN A 70 -43.03 -39.48 -38.25
N THR A 71 -42.26 -40.56 -38.14
CA THR A 71 -40.84 -40.69 -38.48
C THR A 71 -40.61 -40.53 -39.98
N THR A 72 -39.57 -39.78 -40.37
CA THR A 72 -38.75 -40.14 -41.54
C THR A 72 -37.35 -39.54 -41.46
N THR A 73 -36.35 -40.43 -41.41
CA THR A 73 -34.94 -40.19 -41.66
C THR A 73 -34.70 -39.90 -43.15
N PRO A 74 -33.66 -39.14 -43.50
CA PRO A 74 -32.73 -39.66 -44.50
C PRO A 74 -31.25 -39.47 -44.10
N ALA A 75 -30.45 -40.50 -44.39
CA ALA A 75 -28.99 -40.46 -44.41
C ALA A 75 -28.47 -40.01 -45.81
N PRO A 76 -27.16 -40.04 -46.09
CA PRO A 76 -26.19 -38.99 -45.82
C PRO A 76 -25.70 -38.32 -47.12
N ARG A 77 -25.35 -37.04 -47.08
CA ARG A 77 -24.55 -36.40 -48.15
C ARG A 77 -23.10 -36.29 -47.71
N THR A 78 -22.26 -36.96 -48.48
CA THR A 78 -20.80 -36.91 -48.45
C THR A 78 -20.25 -35.56 -48.94
N SER A 79 -19.05 -35.27 -48.46
CA SER A 79 -18.06 -34.29 -48.94
C SER A 79 -18.28 -32.81 -48.60
N SER A 80 -17.51 -32.30 -47.63
CA SER A 80 -16.27 -31.58 -47.97
C SER A 80 -15.50 -31.18 -46.72
N ALA A 81 -14.19 -31.49 -46.75
CA ALA A 81 -13.11 -30.90 -45.97
C ALA A 81 -13.29 -30.81 -44.45
N SER A 82 -12.86 -31.89 -43.79
CA SER A 82 -12.24 -31.81 -42.46
C SER A 82 -11.08 -30.82 -42.51
N LYS A 83 -11.32 -29.59 -42.06
CA LYS A 83 -10.26 -28.87 -41.36
C LYS A 83 -10.14 -29.54 -40.00
N ASP A 84 -9.10 -30.35 -39.87
CA ASP A 84 -8.54 -30.66 -38.57
C ASP A 84 -8.22 -29.32 -37.88
N ASP A 85 -9.18 -28.83 -37.10
CA ASP A 85 -8.90 -27.91 -36.02
C ASP A 85 -7.98 -28.67 -35.08
N VAL A 86 -6.68 -28.52 -35.32
CA VAL A 86 -5.65 -28.75 -34.31
C VAL A 86 -6.08 -27.90 -33.13
N LYS A 87 -6.78 -28.51 -32.17
CA LYS A 87 -7.00 -27.97 -30.84
C LYS A 87 -5.61 -27.65 -30.31
N LYS A 88 -5.15 -26.42 -30.51
CA LYS A 88 -4.00 -25.88 -29.79
C LYS A 88 -4.30 -26.20 -28.34
N ILE A 89 -3.46 -27.04 -27.75
CA ILE A 89 -3.50 -27.32 -26.31
C ILE A 89 -3.41 -25.94 -25.67
N LYS A 90 -4.51 -25.50 -25.06
CA LYS A 90 -4.57 -24.21 -24.40
C LYS A 90 -3.82 -24.39 -23.10
N ASP A 91 -2.74 -23.64 -22.91
CA ASP A 91 -2.00 -23.69 -21.66
C ASP A 91 -2.91 -23.24 -20.52
N LYS A 92 -3.24 -24.18 -19.63
CA LYS A 92 -3.98 -23.94 -18.39
C LYS A 92 -2.97 -23.75 -17.28
N TYR A 93 -2.99 -22.59 -16.64
CA TYR A 93 -2.10 -22.23 -15.55
C TYR A 93 -2.85 -22.29 -14.22
N VAL A 94 -2.32 -23.02 -13.24
CA VAL A 94 -2.84 -22.96 -11.87
C VAL A 94 -2.22 -21.75 -11.19
N ILE A 95 -3.04 -20.84 -10.65
CA ILE A 95 -2.56 -19.70 -9.88
C ILE A 95 -2.12 -20.23 -8.52
N SER A 96 -0.81 -20.35 -8.34
CA SER A 96 -0.24 -20.86 -7.09
C SER A 96 -0.46 -19.90 -5.93
N SER A 97 -0.46 -20.41 -4.69
CA SER A 97 -0.48 -19.59 -3.47
C SER A 97 0.73 -18.66 -3.32
N LYS A 98 1.79 -18.83 -4.12
CA LYS A 98 2.94 -17.92 -4.19
C LYS A 98 2.67 -16.70 -5.06
N CYS A 99 1.64 -16.73 -5.90
CA CYS A 99 1.28 -15.59 -6.73
C CYS A 99 0.97 -14.40 -5.83
N LYS A 100 1.65 -13.28 -6.08
CA LYS A 100 1.45 -12.06 -5.32
C LYS A 100 0.09 -11.45 -5.66
N CYS A 101 -0.35 -10.56 -4.80
CA CYS A 101 -1.64 -9.91 -4.89
C CYS A 101 -1.88 -9.20 -6.24
N PHE A 102 -3.11 -9.29 -6.74
CA PHE A 102 -3.54 -8.56 -7.93
C PHE A 102 -5.05 -8.36 -7.91
N PHE A 103 -5.55 -7.51 -8.81
CA PHE A 103 -6.98 -7.39 -9.05
C PHE A 103 -7.28 -7.40 -10.55
N ILE A 104 -8.45 -7.89 -10.93
CA ILE A 104 -8.84 -7.99 -12.34
C ILE A 104 -10.34 -7.82 -12.53
N SER A 105 -10.73 -7.09 -13.59
CA SER A 105 -12.14 -7.01 -13.99
C SER A 105 -12.58 -8.27 -14.73
N VAL A 106 -13.58 -8.93 -14.19
CA VAL A 106 -14.08 -10.22 -14.64
C VAL A 106 -15.58 -10.20 -14.89
N LYS A 107 -16.04 -11.07 -15.80
CA LYS A 107 -17.47 -11.30 -16.07
C LYS A 107 -17.79 -12.77 -15.90
N LEU A 108 -18.71 -13.09 -15.00
CA LEU A 108 -19.25 -14.44 -14.87
C LEU A 108 -19.88 -14.91 -16.19
N GLU A 109 -19.60 -16.14 -16.60
CA GLU A 109 -20.23 -16.73 -17.77
C GLU A 109 -21.76 -16.79 -17.61
N GLY A 110 -22.49 -16.52 -18.69
CA GLY A 110 -23.96 -16.44 -18.65
C GLY A 110 -24.55 -15.15 -18.04
N SER A 111 -23.74 -14.27 -17.44
CA SER A 111 -24.27 -13.03 -16.85
C SER A 111 -24.67 -11.98 -17.90
N PRO A 112 -25.60 -11.04 -17.60
CA PRO A 112 -26.05 -10.01 -18.53
C PRO A 112 -24.89 -9.17 -19.10
N LYS A 113 -25.06 -8.62 -20.31
CA LYS A 113 -24.09 -7.65 -20.87
C LYS A 113 -23.93 -6.47 -19.91
N GLY A 114 -22.69 -6.10 -19.60
CA GLY A 114 -22.38 -5.00 -18.67
C GLY A 114 -22.12 -5.40 -17.21
N SER A 115 -22.63 -6.54 -16.74
CA SER A 115 -22.28 -7.06 -15.40
C SER A 115 -20.80 -7.38 -15.33
N ARG A 116 -20.10 -6.77 -14.39
CA ARG A 116 -18.64 -6.89 -14.21
C ARG A 116 -18.35 -6.84 -12.73
N ASN A 117 -17.52 -7.77 -12.30
CA ASN A 117 -17.02 -7.82 -10.93
C ASN A 117 -15.53 -7.50 -10.96
N LEU A 118 -15.01 -7.00 -9.84
CA LEU A 118 -13.59 -6.97 -9.56
C LEU A 118 -13.23 -8.20 -8.74
N LEU A 119 -12.36 -9.04 -9.27
CA LEU A 119 -11.74 -10.13 -8.53
C LEU A 119 -10.49 -9.59 -7.86
N PHE A 120 -10.44 -9.67 -6.54
CA PHE A 120 -9.28 -9.38 -5.71
C PHE A 120 -8.63 -10.69 -5.28
N TYR A 121 -7.34 -10.86 -5.57
CA TYR A 121 -6.56 -12.03 -5.19
C TYR A 121 -5.43 -11.57 -4.26
N ALA A 122 -5.40 -12.07 -3.02
CA ALA A 122 -4.32 -11.85 -2.05
C ALA A 122 -4.25 -13.08 -1.11
N PRO A 123 -3.52 -14.14 -1.48
CA PRO A 123 -3.60 -15.43 -0.82
C PRO A 123 -3.32 -15.31 0.70
N PRO A 124 -4.10 -15.99 1.56
CA PRO A 124 -5.16 -16.96 1.24
C PRO A 124 -6.53 -16.33 0.92
N TYR A 125 -6.64 -15.00 0.94
CA TYR A 125 -7.91 -14.29 0.79
C TYR A 125 -8.18 -13.95 -0.68
N CYS A 126 -9.38 -14.27 -1.13
CA CYS A 126 -9.85 -13.87 -2.45
C CYS A 126 -11.29 -13.36 -2.34
N ALA A 127 -11.63 -12.36 -3.13
CA ALA A 127 -12.96 -11.79 -3.09
C ALA A 127 -13.43 -11.32 -4.46
N LEU A 128 -14.73 -11.43 -4.70
CA LEU A 128 -15.43 -10.89 -5.86
C LEU A 128 -16.31 -9.73 -5.42
N MET A 129 -16.12 -8.58 -6.03
CA MET A 129 -16.91 -7.39 -5.76
C MET A 129 -17.75 -7.06 -6.98
N ASP A 130 -19.07 -7.05 -6.83
CA ASP A 130 -19.94 -6.43 -7.81
C ASP A 130 -19.87 -4.90 -7.59
N GLU A 131 -19.63 -4.13 -8.64
CA GLU A 131 -19.61 -2.66 -8.48
C GLU A 131 -21.02 -2.06 -8.54
N SER A 132 -21.98 -2.78 -9.13
CA SER A 132 -23.38 -2.35 -9.24
C SER A 132 -24.17 -2.60 -7.96
N ILE A 133 -23.66 -3.47 -7.09
CA ILE A 133 -24.25 -3.82 -5.80
C ILE A 133 -23.09 -3.81 -4.81
N PRO A 134 -23.10 -3.00 -3.73
CA PRO A 134 -22.00 -2.94 -2.75
C PRO A 134 -21.94 -4.21 -1.87
N GLU A 135 -21.88 -5.37 -2.50
CA GLU A 135 -21.80 -6.70 -1.90
C GLU A 135 -20.45 -7.32 -2.31
N LEU A 136 -19.72 -7.81 -1.31
CA LEU A 136 -18.50 -8.56 -1.50
C LEU A 136 -18.79 -10.04 -1.25
N GLU A 137 -18.43 -10.88 -2.21
CA GLU A 137 -18.36 -12.31 -2.02
C GLU A 137 -16.94 -12.70 -1.63
N VAL A 138 -16.75 -13.15 -0.39
CA VAL A 138 -15.48 -13.73 0.07
C VAL A 138 -15.43 -15.19 -0.37
N LEU A 139 -14.35 -15.56 -1.03
CA LEU A 139 -14.13 -16.93 -1.49
C LEU A 139 -13.44 -17.74 -0.39
N PRO A 140 -13.81 -19.02 -0.18
CA PRO A 140 -13.18 -19.89 0.80
C PRO A 140 -11.66 -20.02 0.59
N SER A 141 -10.92 -20.28 1.67
CA SER A 141 -9.46 -20.45 1.66
C SER A 141 -8.98 -21.61 0.77
N ASN A 142 -9.82 -22.62 0.57
CA ASN A 142 -9.55 -23.79 -0.28
C ASN A 142 -9.92 -23.60 -1.77
N THR A 143 -10.18 -22.37 -2.20
CA THR A 143 -10.52 -22.06 -3.59
C THR A 143 -9.31 -22.22 -4.50
N GLU A 144 -9.46 -23.02 -5.55
CA GLU A 144 -8.46 -23.16 -6.61
C GLU A 144 -8.76 -22.20 -7.76
N PHE A 145 -7.71 -21.55 -8.26
CA PHE A 145 -7.82 -20.62 -9.37
C PHE A 145 -7.01 -21.15 -10.55
N THR A 146 -7.65 -21.21 -11.71
CA THR A 146 -6.98 -21.59 -12.96
C THR A 146 -7.21 -20.55 -14.03
N PHE A 147 -6.15 -20.21 -14.75
CA PHE A 147 -6.15 -19.24 -15.83
C PHE A 147 -5.96 -19.96 -17.16
N GLU A 148 -6.93 -19.80 -18.07
CA GLU A 148 -6.92 -20.40 -19.40
C GLU A 148 -7.31 -19.32 -20.43
N ASP A 149 -6.31 -18.83 -21.16
CA ASP A 149 -6.47 -17.80 -22.20
C ASP A 149 -7.13 -16.51 -21.68
N ARG A 150 -8.43 -16.32 -21.96
CA ARG A 150 -9.22 -15.17 -21.50
C ARG A 150 -10.13 -15.48 -20.32
N TYR A 151 -9.93 -16.63 -19.67
CA TYR A 151 -10.81 -17.09 -18.61
C TYR A 151 -10.05 -17.35 -17.32
N ILE A 152 -10.63 -16.92 -16.20
CA ILE A 152 -10.28 -17.42 -14.88
C ILE A 152 -11.40 -18.35 -14.44
N THR A 153 -11.05 -19.57 -14.10
CA THR A 153 -11.96 -20.52 -13.47
C THR A 153 -11.66 -20.56 -11.98
N VAL A 154 -12.69 -20.32 -11.19
CA VAL A 154 -12.69 -20.36 -9.73
C VAL A 154 -13.37 -21.65 -9.31
N THR A 155 -12.62 -22.58 -8.77
CA THR A 155 -13.10 -23.89 -8.35
C THR A 155 -13.09 -23.97 -6.83
N THR A 156 -14.27 -24.26 -6.27
CA THR A 156 -14.48 -24.52 -4.84
C THR A 156 -14.91 -25.97 -4.68
N SER A 157 -14.95 -26.49 -3.45
CA SER A 157 -15.43 -27.86 -3.19
C SER A 157 -16.85 -28.15 -3.72
N PHE A 158 -17.66 -27.11 -3.96
CA PHE A 158 -19.08 -27.25 -4.29
C PHE A 158 -19.46 -26.67 -5.66
N SER A 159 -18.58 -25.88 -6.27
CA SER A 159 -18.92 -25.18 -7.51
C SER A 159 -17.68 -24.81 -8.32
N GLU A 160 -17.84 -24.85 -9.64
CA GLU A 160 -16.90 -24.28 -10.59
C GLU A 160 -17.57 -23.07 -11.26
N ARG A 161 -16.91 -21.91 -11.21
CA ARG A 161 -17.37 -20.69 -11.87
C ARG A 161 -16.33 -20.20 -12.85
N ARG A 162 -16.76 -20.02 -14.10
CA ARG A 162 -15.91 -19.50 -15.17
C ARG A 162 -16.16 -18.02 -15.37
N PHE A 163 -15.09 -17.26 -15.35
CA PHE A 163 -15.09 -15.81 -15.52
C PHE A 163 -14.31 -15.42 -16.76
N SER A 164 -14.91 -14.64 -17.64
CA SER A 164 -14.23 -14.05 -18.80
C SER A 164 -13.55 -12.72 -18.44
N ILE A 165 -12.34 -12.56 -18.96
CA ILE A 165 -11.48 -11.39 -18.82
C ILE A 165 -11.56 -10.60 -20.12
N LYS A 166 -11.80 -9.29 -20.03
CA LYS A 166 -11.78 -8.38 -21.19
C LYS A 166 -10.47 -7.56 -21.26
N SER A 167 -9.64 -7.72 -20.26
CA SER A 167 -8.43 -6.96 -19.94
C SER A 167 -7.23 -7.37 -20.81
N LYS A 168 -6.10 -6.65 -20.70
CA LYS A 168 -4.86 -6.96 -21.44
C LYS A 168 -4.27 -8.29 -20.96
N LEU A 169 -4.60 -9.38 -21.66
CA LEU A 169 -4.27 -10.75 -21.25
C LEU A 169 -2.77 -10.96 -20.96
N ASP A 170 -1.89 -10.37 -21.76
CA ASP A 170 -0.44 -10.53 -21.60
C ASP A 170 0.08 -9.98 -20.26
N ILE A 171 -0.56 -8.92 -19.74
CA ILE A 171 -0.21 -8.35 -18.43
C ILE A 171 -0.59 -9.32 -17.31
N PHE A 172 -1.78 -9.92 -17.37
CA PHE A 172 -2.23 -10.86 -16.35
C PHE A 172 -1.50 -12.21 -16.43
N LYS A 173 -1.17 -12.68 -17.64
CA LYS A 173 -0.27 -13.81 -17.82
C LYS A 173 1.06 -13.54 -17.14
N ASN A 174 1.64 -12.35 -17.33
CA ASN A 174 2.88 -11.96 -16.66
C ASN A 174 2.74 -11.92 -15.13
N ILE A 175 1.62 -11.41 -14.59
CA ILE A 175 1.33 -11.40 -13.15
C ILE A 175 1.30 -12.83 -12.58
N ILE A 176 0.62 -13.75 -13.26
CA ILE A 176 0.37 -15.11 -12.77
C ILE A 176 1.63 -15.99 -12.90
N GLN A 177 2.42 -15.79 -13.95
CA GLN A 177 3.57 -16.64 -14.27
C GLN A 177 4.88 -16.18 -13.64
N THR A 178 4.95 -14.93 -13.17
CA THR A 178 6.17 -14.36 -12.58
C THR A 178 6.09 -14.43 -11.05
N ASP A 179 7.17 -14.88 -10.43
CA ASP A 179 7.34 -14.80 -8.98
C ASP A 179 7.90 -13.42 -8.62
N PHE A 180 7.02 -12.51 -8.19
CA PHE A 180 7.40 -11.15 -7.79
C PHE A 180 7.90 -11.14 -6.35
N ASN A 181 8.89 -10.30 -6.05
CA ASN A 181 9.38 -10.14 -4.68
C ASN A 181 8.39 -9.27 -3.88
N SER A 182 7.80 -8.25 -4.52
CA SER A 182 6.90 -7.29 -3.88
C SER A 182 5.46 -7.42 -4.37
N ALA A 183 4.51 -7.11 -3.49
CA ALA A 183 3.10 -6.93 -3.80
C ALA A 183 2.83 -5.73 -4.75
N SER A 184 3.71 -4.72 -4.74
CA SER A 184 3.51 -3.45 -5.46
C SER A 184 3.53 -3.61 -6.98
N VAL A 185 4.47 -4.39 -7.52
CA VAL A 185 4.60 -4.60 -8.97
C VAL A 185 3.37 -5.25 -9.61
N PRO A 186 2.89 -6.42 -9.14
CA PRO A 186 1.70 -7.07 -9.69
C PRO A 186 0.42 -6.24 -9.48
N PHE A 187 0.34 -5.45 -8.40
CA PHE A 187 -0.74 -4.50 -8.23
C PHE A 187 -0.70 -3.36 -9.27
N LEU A 188 0.46 -2.72 -9.49
CA LEU A 188 0.61 -1.66 -10.50
C LEU A 188 0.37 -2.19 -11.92
N LEU A 189 0.79 -3.43 -12.20
CA LEU A 189 0.43 -4.13 -13.44
C LEU A 189 -1.08 -4.35 -13.55
N SER A 190 -1.77 -4.66 -12.44
CA SER A 190 -3.23 -4.79 -12.42
C SER A 190 -3.92 -3.48 -12.83
N ILE A 191 -3.43 -2.33 -12.36
CA ILE A 191 -3.93 -1.01 -12.77
C ILE A 191 -3.76 -0.81 -14.28
N LEU A 192 -2.61 -1.15 -14.85
CA LEU A 192 -2.33 -1.03 -16.30
C LEU A 192 -3.12 -2.02 -17.16
N GLY A 193 -3.41 -3.20 -16.60
CA GLY A 193 -4.09 -4.30 -17.25
C GLY A 193 -5.60 -4.16 -17.25
N CYS A 194 -6.16 -3.61 -16.18
CA CYS A 194 -7.59 -3.38 -16.02
C CYS A 194 -8.08 -2.25 -16.92
N ASP A 195 -9.24 -2.45 -17.54
CA ASP A 195 -9.98 -1.43 -18.30
C ASP A 195 -10.84 -0.55 -17.37
N ARG A 196 -10.69 -0.70 -16.06
CA ARG A 196 -11.41 0.01 -15.01
C ARG A 196 -10.47 0.46 -13.90
N ARG A 197 -10.75 1.64 -13.35
CA ARG A 197 -10.15 2.09 -12.08
C ARG A 197 -10.74 1.28 -10.94
N LEU A 198 -9.98 1.15 -9.85
CA LEU A 198 -10.53 0.65 -8.60
C LEU A 198 -11.66 1.58 -8.16
N SER A 199 -12.84 1.04 -7.85
CA SER A 199 -13.87 1.84 -7.22
C SER A 199 -13.44 2.23 -5.81
N VAL A 200 -13.71 3.49 -5.45
CA VAL A 200 -13.49 4.04 -4.10
C VAL A 200 -14.63 3.52 -3.22
N ASN A 201 -14.48 2.30 -2.75
CA ASN A 201 -15.33 1.76 -1.71
C ASN A 201 -14.46 1.13 -0.62
N THR A 202 -15.00 1.10 0.59
CA THR A 202 -14.30 0.68 1.80
C THR A 202 -13.65 -0.71 1.68
N MET A 203 -14.19 -1.61 0.85
CA MET A 203 -13.63 -2.96 0.70
C MET A 203 -12.43 -2.98 -0.25
N ALA A 204 -12.53 -2.30 -1.39
CA ALA A 204 -11.42 -2.13 -2.32
C ALA A 204 -10.28 -1.35 -1.65
N GLU A 205 -10.63 -0.30 -0.90
CA GLU A 205 -9.71 0.42 -0.02
C GLU A 205 -9.02 -0.54 0.95
N THR A 206 -9.78 -1.34 1.73
CA THR A 206 -9.16 -2.24 2.72
C THR A 206 -8.23 -3.26 2.08
N PHE A 207 -8.60 -3.82 0.92
CA PHE A 207 -7.72 -4.70 0.16
C PHE A 207 -6.42 -4.00 -0.21
N VAL A 208 -6.51 -2.80 -0.79
CA VAL A 208 -5.35 -2.01 -1.18
C VAL A 208 -4.49 -1.67 0.03
N TYR A 209 -5.10 -1.23 1.12
CA TYR A 209 -4.40 -0.90 2.36
C TYR A 209 -3.63 -2.10 2.89
N ASN A 210 -4.27 -3.26 3.06
CA ASN A 210 -3.59 -4.41 3.62
C ASN A 210 -2.52 -5.02 2.70
N THR A 211 -2.55 -4.64 1.42
CA THR A 211 -1.67 -5.21 0.40
C THR A 211 -0.50 -4.29 0.04
N LEU A 212 -0.75 -2.98 -0.05
CA LEU A 212 0.19 -1.99 -0.56
C LEU A 212 0.64 -0.97 0.48
N TYR A 213 -0.12 -0.77 1.56
CA TYR A 213 0.26 0.21 2.57
C TYR A 213 1.37 -0.35 3.47
N ASN A 214 2.59 -0.31 2.93
CA ASN A 214 3.81 -0.82 3.54
C ASN A 214 5.00 0.07 3.18
N ASP A 215 6.12 -0.16 3.87
CA ASP A 215 7.36 0.60 3.71
C ASP A 215 7.85 0.61 2.26
N ASN A 216 7.85 -0.54 1.58
CA ASN A 216 8.38 -0.67 0.21
C ASN A 216 7.64 0.21 -0.80
N PHE A 217 6.32 0.29 -0.69
CA PHE A 217 5.52 1.15 -1.57
C PHE A 217 5.83 2.63 -1.32
N LEU A 218 5.87 3.06 -0.05
CA LEU A 218 6.18 4.45 0.28
C LEU A 218 7.63 4.80 -0.10
N LEU A 219 8.56 3.88 0.11
CA LEU A 219 9.97 4.04 -0.22
C LEU A 219 10.22 4.17 -1.73
N SER A 220 9.34 3.61 -2.56
CA SER A 220 9.39 3.79 -4.03
C SER A 220 9.35 5.26 -4.44
N PHE A 221 8.73 6.14 -3.65
CA PHE A 221 8.71 7.58 -3.95
C PHE A 221 10.10 8.21 -3.97
N TYR A 222 11.06 7.71 -3.18
CA TYR A 222 12.42 8.23 -3.13
C TYR A 222 13.13 8.14 -4.50
N PHE A 223 12.84 7.11 -5.28
CA PHE A 223 13.48 6.84 -6.58
C PHE A 223 12.76 7.49 -7.77
N LEU A 224 11.66 8.20 -7.54
CA LEU A 224 10.96 8.92 -8.60
C LEU A 224 11.71 10.21 -8.99
N PRO A 225 11.44 10.73 -10.20
CA PRO A 225 11.87 12.08 -10.58
C PRO A 225 11.44 13.13 -9.55
N ALA A 226 12.29 14.12 -9.33
CA ALA A 226 12.09 15.17 -8.32
C ALA A 226 10.75 15.90 -8.50
N GLU A 227 10.31 16.07 -9.74
CA GLU A 227 9.05 16.72 -10.11
C GLU A 227 7.82 15.98 -9.57
N LEU A 228 7.93 14.67 -9.30
CA LEU A 228 6.85 13.82 -8.82
C LEU A 228 6.89 13.59 -7.31
N ASN A 229 8.08 13.59 -6.69
CA ASN A 229 8.22 13.27 -5.27
C ASN A 229 8.55 14.47 -4.36
N SER A 230 8.92 15.62 -4.92
CA SER A 230 9.43 16.74 -4.13
C SER A 230 8.45 17.92 -4.02
N THR A 231 7.19 17.75 -4.42
CA THR A 231 6.17 18.79 -4.22
C THR A 231 5.76 18.86 -2.74
N PRO A 232 5.44 20.04 -2.19
CA PRO A 232 5.04 20.16 -0.78
C PRO A 232 3.87 19.26 -0.41
N GLU A 233 2.86 19.16 -1.28
CA GLU A 233 1.67 18.34 -1.05
C GLU A 233 1.99 16.84 -1.04
N VAL A 234 2.88 16.36 -1.92
CA VAL A 234 3.32 14.95 -1.90
C VAL A 234 4.12 14.67 -0.65
N ILE A 235 5.05 15.54 -0.27
CA ILE A 235 5.87 15.36 0.94
C ILE A 235 4.99 15.35 2.20
N GLU A 236 4.02 16.26 2.30
CA GLU A 236 3.10 16.31 3.44
C GLU A 236 2.25 15.04 3.56
N ASN A 237 1.64 14.58 2.47
CA ASN A 237 0.83 13.37 2.48
C ASN A 237 1.69 12.11 2.67
N TRP A 238 2.90 12.07 2.12
CA TRP A 238 3.83 10.97 2.34
C TRP A 238 4.19 10.86 3.82
N VAL A 239 4.50 12.00 4.47
CA VAL A 239 4.79 12.03 5.91
C VAL A 239 3.59 11.57 6.72
N LYS A 240 2.38 12.08 6.44
CA LYS A 240 1.16 11.65 7.15
C LYS A 240 0.86 10.15 6.96
N ALA A 241 1.00 9.64 5.75
CA ALA A 241 0.85 8.22 5.45
C ALA A 241 1.94 7.39 6.14
N SER A 242 3.16 7.88 6.26
CA SER A 242 4.22 7.11 6.91
C SER A 242 4.10 7.00 8.43
N MET A 243 3.29 7.83 9.12
CA MET A 243 3.26 7.91 10.59
C MET A 243 3.19 6.57 11.35
N PRO A 244 2.45 5.54 10.89
CA PRO A 244 2.40 4.24 11.57
C PRO A 244 3.65 3.38 11.45
N MET A 245 4.56 3.73 10.54
CA MET A 245 5.79 3.00 10.21
C MET A 245 6.97 3.96 10.00
N ILE A 246 6.88 5.16 10.58
CA ILE A 246 7.77 6.28 10.22
C ILE A 246 9.22 6.00 10.64
N ASP A 247 9.42 5.31 11.75
CA ASP A 247 10.74 4.91 12.23
C ASP A 247 11.43 3.92 11.29
N SER A 248 10.77 2.80 10.95
CA SER A 248 11.32 1.81 10.01
C SER A 248 11.54 2.39 8.62
N LEU A 249 10.58 3.17 8.12
CA LEU A 249 10.66 3.78 6.80
C LEU A 249 11.76 4.85 6.72
N MET A 250 11.95 5.64 7.78
CA MET A 250 13.01 6.64 7.82
C MET A 250 14.39 6.01 7.97
N ALA A 251 14.50 4.91 8.72
CA ALA A 251 15.74 4.13 8.79
C ALA A 251 16.13 3.62 7.40
N GLN A 252 15.21 2.97 6.67
CA GLN A 252 15.44 2.51 5.30
C GLN A 252 15.77 3.67 4.34
N LEU A 253 15.04 4.77 4.42
CA LEU A 253 15.25 5.94 3.57
C LEU A 253 16.66 6.52 3.75
N TYR A 254 17.09 6.71 5.00
CA TYR A 254 18.42 7.23 5.29
C TYR A 254 19.52 6.21 5.00
N HIS A 255 19.31 4.93 5.30
CA HIS A 255 20.22 3.85 4.93
C HIS A 255 20.56 3.88 3.44
N ILE A 256 19.53 3.89 2.59
CA ILE A 256 19.68 3.95 1.13
C ILE A 256 20.36 5.25 0.72
N PHE A 257 19.87 6.39 1.21
CA PHE A 257 20.44 7.69 0.87
C PHE A 257 21.94 7.80 1.21
N ILE A 258 22.33 7.24 2.36
CA ILE A 258 23.70 7.24 2.88
C ILE A 258 24.58 6.28 2.10
N ASN A 259 24.07 5.10 1.73
CA ASN A 259 24.85 4.10 1.01
C ASN A 259 25.02 4.43 -0.48
N ASP A 260 23.98 4.90 -1.15
CA ASP A 260 23.97 5.13 -2.61
C ASP A 260 24.78 6.36 -3.03
N LYS A 261 24.92 7.36 -2.15
CA LYS A 261 25.58 8.63 -2.49
C LYS A 261 26.87 8.81 -1.71
N ASP A 262 27.88 9.37 -2.39
CA ASP A 262 28.98 10.02 -1.68
C ASP A 262 28.46 11.35 -1.11
N ILE A 263 27.76 11.24 0.03
CA ILE A 263 27.13 12.38 0.70
C ILE A 263 28.14 13.48 1.00
N THR A 264 29.42 13.14 1.20
CA THR A 264 30.47 14.12 1.47
C THR A 264 30.67 15.12 0.32
N ARG A 265 30.22 14.78 -0.90
CA ARG A 265 30.30 15.65 -2.09
C ARG A 265 29.03 16.43 -2.39
N ILE A 266 27.94 16.22 -1.64
CA ILE A 266 26.67 16.89 -1.89
C ILE A 266 26.74 18.33 -1.35
N LYS A 267 26.95 19.30 -2.25
CA LYS A 267 27.07 20.73 -1.91
C LYS A 267 25.78 21.36 -1.35
N ASN A 268 24.61 20.82 -1.70
CA ASN A 268 23.34 21.31 -1.18
C ASN A 268 22.31 20.18 -1.03
N PRO A 269 22.25 19.53 0.13
CA PRO A 269 21.31 18.43 0.37
C PRO A 269 19.86 18.87 0.57
N THR A 270 19.58 20.18 0.74
CA THR A 270 18.26 20.71 1.15
C THR A 270 17.09 20.33 0.25
N ARG A 271 17.34 20.14 -1.05
CA ARG A 271 16.31 19.81 -2.05
C ARG A 271 16.12 18.32 -2.26
N LEU A 272 16.90 17.49 -1.55
CA LEU A 272 16.81 16.05 -1.70
C LEU A 272 15.67 15.51 -0.84
N PHE A 273 14.97 14.51 -1.38
CA PHE A 273 13.77 13.93 -0.78
C PHE A 273 13.91 13.60 0.73
N PRO A 274 14.98 12.95 1.24
CA PRO A 274 15.11 12.68 2.68
C PRO A 274 15.11 13.94 3.55
N PHE A 275 15.71 15.04 3.06
CA PHE A 275 15.74 16.30 3.79
C PHE A 275 14.43 17.07 3.69
N LEU A 276 13.70 16.96 2.58
CA LEU A 276 12.35 17.51 2.45
C LEU A 276 11.39 16.82 3.43
N VAL A 277 11.43 15.49 3.49
CA VAL A 277 10.67 14.67 4.45
C VAL A 277 11.03 15.05 5.90
N THR A 278 12.33 15.12 6.21
CA THR A 278 12.79 15.47 7.57
C THR A 278 12.35 16.87 7.97
N LYS A 279 12.45 17.85 7.05
CA LYS A 279 11.94 19.21 7.28
C LYS A 279 10.45 19.20 7.59
N GLN A 280 9.66 18.44 6.83
CA GLN A 280 8.22 18.33 7.05
C GLN A 280 7.91 17.73 8.43
N ILE A 281 8.60 16.67 8.83
CA ILE A 281 8.43 16.04 10.16
C ILE A 281 8.75 17.01 11.29
N LEU A 282 9.86 17.75 11.16
CA LEU A 282 10.26 18.76 12.13
C LEU A 282 9.24 19.90 12.22
N SER A 283 8.65 20.32 11.09
CA SER A 283 7.62 21.37 11.07
C SER A 283 6.32 20.96 11.76
N MET A 284 6.07 19.66 11.94
CA MET A 284 4.94 19.13 12.71
C MET A 284 5.22 19.08 14.22
N ASP A 285 6.40 19.49 14.69
CA ASP A 285 6.74 19.59 16.10
C ASP A 285 6.58 21.05 16.56
N GLU A 286 5.60 21.28 17.45
CA GLU A 286 5.28 22.62 17.95
C GLU A 286 6.49 23.28 18.64
N TYR A 287 7.31 22.50 19.36
CA TYR A 287 8.52 23.03 20.02
C TYR A 287 9.59 23.41 19.00
N PHE A 288 9.71 22.64 17.90
CA PHE A 288 10.57 23.01 16.79
C PHE A 288 10.08 24.29 16.12
N MET A 289 8.78 24.45 15.89
CA MET A 289 8.23 25.67 15.28
C MET A 289 8.38 26.91 16.17
N GLN A 290 8.28 26.74 17.50
CA GLN A 290 8.62 27.80 18.46
C GLN A 290 10.10 28.19 18.34
N PHE A 291 11.00 27.21 18.23
CA PHE A 291 12.43 27.45 17.99
C PHE A 291 12.69 28.20 16.68
N VAL A 292 12.04 27.82 15.57
CA VAL A 292 12.16 28.54 14.29
C VAL A 292 11.67 29.99 14.41
N THR A 293 10.57 30.21 15.12
CA THR A 293 10.03 31.55 15.37
C THR A 293 10.97 32.40 16.24
N PHE A 294 11.58 31.79 17.25
CA PHE A 294 12.60 32.44 18.07
C PHE A 294 13.82 32.89 17.24
N LEU A 295 14.28 32.03 16.32
CA LEU A 295 15.38 32.37 15.42
C LEU A 295 15.02 33.48 14.43
N SER A 296 13.78 33.51 13.92
CA SER A 296 13.34 34.50 12.96
C SER A 296 13.28 35.92 13.54
N GLY A 297 13.06 36.05 14.85
CA GLY A 297 13.05 37.33 15.57
C GLY A 297 14.44 37.94 15.82
N THR A 298 15.51 37.20 15.52
CA THR A 298 16.89 37.61 15.85
C THR A 298 17.56 38.33 14.68
N THR A 299 18.23 39.45 14.97
CA THR A 299 18.96 40.26 13.99
C THR A 299 20.46 40.39 14.28
N ILE A 300 20.90 39.98 15.47
CA ILE A 300 22.30 40.09 15.94
C ILE A 300 22.70 38.74 16.54
N ASP A 301 23.90 38.25 16.19
CA ASP A 301 24.52 37.03 16.73
C ASP A 301 23.65 35.76 16.60
N LEU A 302 23.45 35.35 15.36
CA LEU A 302 22.63 34.20 15.01
C LEU A 302 23.25 32.88 15.48
N CYS A 303 24.58 32.79 15.55
CA CYS A 303 25.28 31.59 16.01
C CYS A 303 24.98 31.31 17.49
N ASN A 304 25.17 32.29 18.38
CA ASN A 304 24.87 32.10 19.80
C ASN A 304 23.38 31.92 20.06
N THR A 305 22.52 32.64 19.32
CA THR A 305 21.07 32.46 19.40
C THR A 305 20.65 31.07 18.99
N PHE A 306 21.21 30.54 17.90
CA PHE A 306 20.98 29.16 17.46
C PHE A 306 21.40 28.15 18.53
N LEU A 307 22.60 28.28 19.07
CA LEU A 307 23.10 27.39 20.12
C LEU A 307 22.24 27.44 21.39
N ARG A 308 21.80 28.63 21.80
CA ARG A 308 20.91 28.81 22.96
C ARG A 308 19.53 28.23 22.70
N GLY A 309 18.95 28.49 21.53
CA GLY A 309 17.65 27.95 21.17
C GLY A 309 17.66 26.43 21.09
N LEU A 310 18.70 25.85 20.48
CA LEU A 310 18.84 24.40 20.35
C LEU A 310 19.11 23.70 21.69
N GLU A 311 19.77 24.37 22.64
CA GLU A 311 19.94 23.87 24.01
C GLU A 311 18.62 23.85 24.80
N GLN A 312 17.71 24.78 24.51
CA GLN A 312 16.47 24.98 25.27
C GLN A 312 15.26 24.24 24.68
N VAL A 313 15.31 23.86 23.41
CA VAL A 313 14.16 23.28 22.72
C VAL A 313 13.88 21.85 23.21
N THR A 314 12.66 21.63 23.68
CA THR A 314 12.20 20.32 24.14
C THR A 314 11.46 19.60 23.02
N PHE A 315 12.21 19.07 22.05
CA PHE A 315 11.63 18.30 20.95
C PHE A 315 10.78 17.13 21.45
N ASN A 316 9.71 16.83 20.71
CA ASN A 316 8.88 15.68 21.01
C ASN A 316 9.61 14.36 20.68
N ALA A 317 9.10 13.24 21.20
CA ALA A 317 9.72 11.93 21.03
C ALA A 317 9.88 11.51 19.55
N ARG A 318 8.93 11.89 18.67
CA ARG A 318 9.01 11.64 17.23
C ARG A 318 10.22 12.33 16.61
N THR A 319 10.37 13.63 16.84
CA THR A 319 11.51 14.40 16.35
C THR A 319 12.83 13.81 16.88
N LEU A 320 12.90 13.49 18.17
CA LEU A 320 14.08 12.87 18.77
C LEU A 320 14.40 11.51 18.12
N MET A 321 13.41 10.67 17.85
CA MET A 321 13.60 9.39 17.16
C MET A 321 14.16 9.60 15.75
N ILE A 322 13.62 10.57 15.01
CA ILE A 322 14.04 10.82 13.62
C ILE A 322 15.46 11.36 13.56
N LEU A 323 15.82 12.30 14.45
CA LEU A 323 17.19 12.78 14.57
C LEU A 323 18.15 11.68 15.02
N HIS A 324 17.70 10.77 15.89
CA HIS A 324 18.45 9.59 16.27
C HIS A 324 18.68 8.63 15.09
N ILE A 325 17.66 8.36 14.27
CA ILE A 325 17.79 7.51 13.07
C ILE A 325 18.82 8.10 12.10
N ILE A 326 18.78 9.42 11.85
CA ILE A 326 19.75 10.11 10.99
C ILE A 326 21.17 9.91 11.53
N TYR A 327 21.36 10.09 12.85
CA TYR A 327 22.64 9.84 13.49
C TYR A 327 23.08 8.37 13.32
N TYR A 328 22.20 7.43 13.67
CA TYR A 328 22.48 6.01 13.71
C TYR A 328 22.87 5.47 12.34
N GLU A 329 22.03 5.68 11.31
CA GLU A 329 22.31 5.22 9.95
C GLU A 329 23.61 5.83 9.39
N THR A 330 23.89 7.09 9.73
CA THR A 330 25.16 7.72 9.31
C THR A 330 26.36 7.10 10.04
N SER A 331 26.20 6.75 11.31
CA SER A 331 27.26 6.14 12.12
C SER A 331 27.63 4.73 11.68
N LEU A 332 26.68 3.99 11.09
CA LEU A 332 26.95 2.67 10.49
C LEU A 332 27.93 2.76 9.32
N LYS A 333 27.79 3.78 8.45
CA LYS A 333 28.69 3.97 7.29
C LYS A 333 29.98 4.70 7.65
N TYR A 334 29.94 5.66 8.58
CA TYR A 334 31.08 6.50 8.96
C TYR A 334 31.39 6.37 10.46
N PRO A 335 31.81 5.18 10.92
CA PRO A 335 32.17 4.96 12.31
C PRO A 335 33.32 5.88 12.72
N ASP A 336 33.36 6.24 14.01
CA ASP A 336 34.43 7.04 14.63
C ASP A 336 34.69 8.42 14.01
N SER A 337 33.71 8.98 13.28
CA SER A 337 33.77 10.30 12.67
C SER A 337 32.78 11.29 13.30
N GLN A 338 32.96 12.60 13.05
CA GLN A 338 31.97 13.64 13.39
C GLN A 338 30.81 13.71 12.37
N PHE A 339 30.89 12.91 11.31
CA PHE A 339 29.93 12.97 10.20
C PHE A 339 28.48 12.68 10.61
N PRO A 340 28.18 11.74 11.53
CA PRO A 340 26.83 11.55 12.05
C PRO A 340 26.23 12.79 12.71
N LEU A 341 27.02 13.49 13.54
CA LEU A 341 26.56 14.73 14.18
C LEU A 341 26.40 15.85 13.15
N LYS A 342 27.28 15.92 12.15
CA LYS A 342 27.16 16.82 11.00
C LYS A 342 25.87 16.58 10.20
N MET A 343 25.46 15.33 10.00
CA MET A 343 24.22 15.02 9.29
C MET A 343 22.97 15.49 10.04
N VAL A 344 22.91 15.25 11.35
CA VAL A 344 21.83 15.77 12.22
C VAL A 344 21.80 17.29 12.19
N SER A 345 22.97 17.92 12.30
CA SER A 345 23.16 19.36 12.21
C SER A 345 22.62 19.94 10.90
N ILE A 346 23.00 19.35 9.76
CA ILE A 346 22.53 19.76 8.43
C ILE A 346 21.01 19.64 8.34
N ALA A 347 20.41 18.57 8.87
CA ALA A 347 18.96 18.39 8.87
C ALA A 347 18.26 19.51 9.66
N LEU A 348 18.72 19.80 10.88
CA LEU A 348 18.17 20.88 11.72
C LEU A 348 18.33 22.25 11.07
N PHE A 349 19.51 22.55 10.52
CA PHE A 349 19.78 23.81 9.85
C PHE A 349 18.90 24.03 8.62
N ASN A 350 18.77 23.00 7.78
CA ASN A 350 17.96 23.05 6.57
C ASN A 350 16.46 23.24 6.87
N ALA A 351 16.00 22.72 8.00
CA ALA A 351 14.62 22.86 8.44
C ALA A 351 14.32 24.20 9.13
N SER A 352 15.33 24.88 9.70
CA SER A 352 15.15 26.10 10.51
C SER A 352 15.74 27.36 9.88
N ILE A 353 17.07 27.45 9.80
CA ILE A 353 17.81 28.66 9.42
C ILE A 353 17.82 28.88 7.90
N HIS A 354 17.97 27.82 7.10
CA HIS A 354 18.11 27.95 5.64
C HIS A 354 16.91 28.67 4.98
N PRO A 355 15.63 28.40 5.35
CA PRO A 355 14.50 29.15 4.83
C PRO A 355 14.54 30.65 5.22
N LEU A 356 14.88 30.96 6.47
CA LEU A 356 14.97 32.33 6.99
C LEU A 356 16.06 33.14 6.27
N ALA A 357 17.18 32.49 5.97
CA ALA A 357 18.30 33.04 5.21
C ALA A 357 17.95 33.38 3.75
N LEU A 358 16.99 32.68 3.14
CA LEU A 358 16.53 32.95 1.77
C LEU A 358 15.50 34.09 1.73
N GLU A 359 14.69 34.25 2.78
CA GLU A 359 13.63 35.26 2.86
C GLU A 359 14.13 36.64 3.31
N LYS A 360 15.24 36.72 4.05
CA LYS A 360 15.81 37.97 4.57
C LYS A 360 17.11 38.37 3.83
N ASN A 361 17.10 39.54 3.20
CA ASN A 361 18.24 40.22 2.55
C ASN A 361 19.42 40.47 3.55
N PRO A 362 20.64 40.84 3.11
CA PRO A 362 21.97 40.29 3.48
C PRO A 362 22.52 40.56 4.90
N VAL A 363 21.69 40.99 5.85
CA VAL A 363 22.11 41.25 7.25
C VAL A 363 22.33 39.95 8.05
N PHE A 364 21.90 38.81 7.51
CA PHE A 364 22.16 37.49 8.08
C PHE A 364 23.57 37.01 7.70
N SER A 365 24.56 37.18 8.59
CA SER A 365 25.85 36.49 8.45
C SER A 365 25.67 35.00 8.75
N ILE A 366 25.41 34.21 7.71
CA ILE A 366 25.22 32.75 7.79
C ILE A 366 26.57 32.03 7.86
N GLU A 367 27.69 32.73 7.64
CA GLU A 367 29.03 32.15 7.55
C GLU A 367 29.46 31.49 8.86
N GLU A 368 29.29 32.17 10.00
CA GLU A 368 29.58 31.60 11.32
C GLU A 368 28.76 30.34 11.61
N LEU A 369 27.50 30.29 11.17
CA LEU A 369 26.70 29.08 11.27
C LEU A 369 27.22 27.99 10.36
N LYS A 370 27.57 28.28 9.11
CA LYS A 370 28.16 27.27 8.20
C LYS A 370 29.41 26.65 8.80
N TYR A 371 30.29 27.47 9.39
CA TYR A 371 31.47 26.97 10.10
C TYR A 371 31.09 26.05 11.27
N LEU A 372 29.98 26.32 11.95
CA LEU A 372 29.49 25.53 13.09
C LEU A 372 28.97 24.18 12.61
N LEU A 373 28.19 24.17 11.51
CA LEU A 373 27.70 22.95 10.87
C LEU A 373 28.84 22.08 10.33
N GLU A 374 29.95 22.70 9.93
CA GLU A 374 31.13 22.01 9.40
C GLU A 374 32.15 21.61 10.46
N PHE A 375 31.92 21.96 11.74
CA PHE A 375 32.85 21.73 12.85
C PHE A 375 34.25 22.35 12.60
N GLN A 376 34.32 23.51 11.93
CA GLN A 376 35.57 24.20 11.65
C GLN A 376 36.00 25.07 12.84
N GLN A 377 37.11 24.70 13.50
CA GLN A 377 37.66 25.40 14.67
C GLN A 377 38.24 26.79 14.36
N THR A 378 38.63 27.06 13.12
CA THR A 378 39.36 28.27 12.74
C THR A 378 38.52 29.55 12.77
N ALA A 379 37.20 29.43 12.75
CA ALA A 379 36.27 30.58 12.62
C ALA A 379 35.26 30.69 13.78
N ILE A 380 35.31 29.82 14.78
CA ILE A 380 34.34 29.75 15.88
C ILE A 380 35.06 29.64 17.21
N ALA A 381 34.56 30.35 18.23
CA ALA A 381 35.04 30.22 19.59
C ALA A 381 34.95 28.76 20.08
N LEU A 382 36.04 28.25 20.68
CA LEU A 382 36.14 26.85 21.13
C LEU A 382 34.99 26.44 22.07
N ASP A 383 34.53 27.35 22.92
CA ASP A 383 33.43 27.10 23.86
C ASP A 383 32.10 26.87 23.14
N ASN A 384 31.84 27.61 22.04
CA ASN A 384 30.66 27.41 21.21
C ASN A 384 30.69 26.06 20.51
N LEU A 385 31.86 25.63 20.03
CA LEU A 385 32.02 24.31 19.42
C LEU A 385 31.80 23.18 20.44
N LYS A 386 32.40 23.27 21.63
CA LYS A 386 32.19 22.30 22.73
C LYS A 386 30.72 22.23 23.16
N LYS A 387 30.07 23.40 23.27
CA LYS A 387 28.64 23.48 23.57
C LYS A 387 27.81 22.80 22.49
N TYR A 388 28.15 23.03 21.23
CA TYR A 388 27.46 22.43 20.10
C TYR A 388 27.56 20.91 20.06
N GLU A 389 28.78 20.38 20.21
CA GLU A 389 29.02 18.93 20.30
C GLU A 389 28.23 18.30 21.45
N LYS A 390 28.20 18.96 22.61
CA LYS A 390 27.44 18.50 23.78
C LYS A 390 25.94 18.44 23.46
N ILE A 391 25.36 19.48 22.86
CA ILE A 391 23.94 19.51 22.50
C ILE A 391 23.63 18.37 21.51
N LEU A 392 24.40 18.22 20.43
CA LEU A 392 24.15 17.18 19.44
C LEU A 392 24.37 15.75 19.98
N SER A 393 25.20 15.58 21.00
CA SER A 393 25.46 14.27 21.61
C SER A 393 24.21 13.61 22.21
N GLN A 394 23.13 14.36 22.47
CA GLN A 394 21.88 13.81 22.97
C GLN A 394 21.21 12.86 21.95
N TYR A 395 21.37 13.13 20.65
CA TYR A 395 20.76 12.33 19.58
C TYR A 395 21.47 10.99 19.34
N LYS A 396 22.61 10.75 20.02
CA LYS A 396 23.26 9.45 20.02
C LYS A 396 22.42 8.37 20.70
N LYS A 397 21.50 8.78 21.58
CA LYS A 397 20.66 7.87 22.37
C LYS A 397 19.27 7.80 21.76
N GLN A 398 18.77 6.58 21.59
CA GLN A 398 17.38 6.35 21.23
C GLN A 398 16.45 6.87 22.34
N PRO A 399 15.34 7.56 22.01
CA PRO A 399 14.33 7.91 23.00
C PRO A 399 13.67 6.63 23.55
N ARG A 400 13.53 6.53 24.87
CA ARG A 400 13.12 5.29 25.56
C ARG A 400 11.69 4.83 25.26
N ASP A 401 10.78 5.79 25.08
CA ASP A 401 9.33 5.53 25.05
C ASP A 401 8.69 6.03 23.76
N TYR A 402 9.43 6.01 22.64
CA TYR A 402 8.83 6.36 21.35
C TYR A 402 8.03 5.19 20.80
N GLU A 403 6.74 5.43 20.56
CA GLU A 403 5.88 4.53 19.80
C GLU A 403 5.38 5.27 18.56
N PRO A 404 5.48 4.67 17.36
CA PRO A 404 4.83 5.19 16.16
C PRO A 404 3.33 5.40 16.39
N ALA A 405 2.76 6.41 15.72
CA ALA A 405 1.34 6.69 15.85
C ALA A 405 0.54 5.51 15.31
N ARG A 406 -0.56 5.13 15.97
CA ARG A 406 -1.46 4.12 15.39
C ARG A 406 -2.06 4.65 14.09
N ARG A 407 -2.36 3.73 13.18
CA ARG A 407 -3.11 4.04 11.96
C ARG A 407 -4.43 4.72 12.33
N GLY A 408 -4.77 5.76 11.59
CA GLY A 408 -6.04 6.49 11.72
C GLY A 408 -6.40 7.22 10.44
N ALA A 409 -7.55 7.90 10.43
CA ALA A 409 -8.13 8.55 9.25
C ALA A 409 -7.13 9.44 8.50
N THR A 410 -6.37 10.29 9.21
CA THR A 410 -5.38 11.17 8.57
C THR A 410 -4.29 10.41 7.80
N SER A 411 -3.84 9.27 8.31
CA SER A 411 -2.83 8.45 7.62
C SER A 411 -3.42 7.69 6.42
N THR A 412 -4.70 7.31 6.53
CA THR A 412 -5.50 6.65 5.48
C THR A 412 -5.73 7.62 4.32
N ASP A 413 -6.36 8.77 4.57
CA ASP A 413 -6.64 9.79 3.55
C ASP A 413 -5.35 10.23 2.81
N ALA A 414 -4.26 10.37 3.55
CA ALA A 414 -2.96 10.72 2.99
C ALA A 414 -2.38 9.59 2.11
N PHE A 415 -2.54 8.33 2.51
CA PHE A 415 -2.13 7.21 1.67
C PHE A 415 -2.96 7.11 0.39
N GLU A 416 -4.27 7.36 0.45
CA GLU A 416 -5.14 7.47 -0.74
C GLU A 416 -4.65 8.52 -1.73
N TYR A 417 -4.24 9.69 -1.22
CA TYR A 417 -3.62 10.72 -2.05
C TYR A 417 -2.35 10.19 -2.73
N ILE A 418 -1.45 9.57 -1.97
CA ILE A 418 -0.18 9.00 -2.44
C ILE A 418 -0.43 7.89 -3.49
N LEU A 419 -1.40 7.03 -3.25
CA LEU A 419 -1.83 6.02 -4.22
C LEU A 419 -2.35 6.68 -5.51
N GLY A 420 -3.16 7.73 -5.42
CA GLY A 420 -3.64 8.47 -6.58
C GLY A 420 -2.51 9.11 -7.40
N VAL A 421 -1.42 9.56 -6.75
CA VAL A 421 -0.20 10.01 -7.45
C VAL A 421 0.48 8.86 -8.17
N ALA A 422 0.58 7.69 -7.53
CA ALA A 422 1.15 6.48 -8.12
C ALA A 422 0.35 5.99 -9.33
N GLU A 423 -0.99 5.97 -9.24
CA GLU A 423 -1.88 5.57 -10.34
C GLU A 423 -1.74 6.48 -11.57
N LYS A 424 -1.68 7.81 -11.35
CA LYS A 424 -1.50 8.78 -12.44
C LYS A 424 -0.15 8.63 -13.14
N ASN A 425 0.86 8.11 -12.44
CA ASN A 425 2.23 7.95 -12.90
C ASN A 425 2.67 6.48 -12.92
N VAL A 426 1.72 5.57 -13.18
CA VAL A 426 1.90 4.12 -12.99
C VAL A 426 3.10 3.55 -13.74
N SER A 427 3.43 4.07 -14.93
CA SER A 427 4.57 3.61 -15.71
C SER A 427 5.91 3.92 -15.02
N GLN A 428 6.05 5.11 -14.44
CA GLN A 428 7.23 5.53 -13.70
C GLN A 428 7.36 4.73 -12.40
N PHE A 429 6.25 4.56 -11.68
CA PHE A 429 6.20 3.76 -10.45
C PHE A 429 6.55 2.30 -10.69
N LEU A 430 6.05 1.72 -11.79
CA LEU A 430 6.35 0.34 -12.15
C LEU A 430 7.83 0.15 -12.47
N ASN A 431 8.45 1.11 -13.17
CA ASN A 431 9.88 1.09 -13.46
C ASN A 431 10.70 1.11 -12.17
N VAL A 432 10.37 2.01 -11.24
CA VAL A 432 11.02 2.10 -9.93
C VAL A 432 10.81 0.84 -9.12
N SER A 433 9.57 0.35 -9.01
CA SER A 433 9.23 -0.82 -8.21
C SER A 433 9.98 -2.07 -8.69
N ARG A 434 10.15 -2.22 -10.01
CA ARG A 434 10.96 -3.30 -10.61
C ARG A 434 12.46 -3.16 -10.34
N ILE A 435 12.96 -1.93 -10.22
CA ILE A 435 14.35 -1.69 -9.80
C ILE A 435 14.49 -2.09 -8.33
N MET A 436 13.58 -1.67 -7.46
CA MET A 436 13.58 -2.04 -6.04
C MET A 436 13.52 -3.56 -5.81
N GLU A 437 12.72 -4.30 -6.59
CA GLU A 437 12.68 -5.77 -6.52
C GLU A 437 14.03 -6.44 -6.82
N LYS A 438 14.89 -5.80 -7.64
CA LYS A 438 16.21 -6.32 -7.99
C LYS A 438 17.27 -5.97 -6.96
N ILE A 439 17.08 -4.87 -6.24
CA ILE A 439 18.07 -4.38 -5.28
C ILE A 439 18.02 -5.18 -3.97
N ASN A 440 16.92 -5.88 -3.66
CA ASN A 440 16.78 -6.75 -2.46
C ASN A 440 17.41 -6.10 -1.21
N TYR A 441 16.80 -5.01 -0.73
CA TYR A 441 17.03 -4.59 0.64
C TYR A 441 16.21 -5.53 1.55
N VAL A 442 16.90 -6.49 2.17
CA VAL A 442 16.39 -7.39 3.21
C VAL A 442 16.41 -6.67 4.55
#